data_AF-A0A6A2ZWW7-F1
#
_entry.id   AF-A0A6A2ZWW7-F1
#
_cell.length_a   1.000
_cell.length_b   1.000
_cell.length_c   1.000
_cell.angle_alpha   90.00
_cell.angle_beta   90.00
_cell.angle_gamma   90.00
#
_symmetry.space_group_name_H-M   'P 1'
#
loop_
_entity.id
_entity.type
_entity.pdbx_description
1 polymer ?
#
loop_
_entity_poly.entity_id
_entity_poly.type
_entity_poly.pdbx_seq_one_letter_code
_entity_poly.pdbx_strand_id
1 'polypeptide(L)'
;MVAASAVFLARWTLDQSCHPWDPTLEHYTAYNASDLKTTVVALQDLQLNTNRCPLTAIRVKYRQQKFKSVSAFTSPKLLETLF
;
A
#
# COMPACT_ATOMS: atom_id res chain seq x y z
N MET A 1 11.20 3.05 5.79
CA MET A 1 9.77 3.06 6.12
C MET A 1 8.86 3.21 4.90
N VAL A 2 8.89 4.30 4.11
CA VAL A 2 7.94 4.51 2.98
C VAL A 2 7.91 3.35 1.98
N ALA A 3 9.07 2.83 1.55
CA ALA A 3 9.14 1.68 0.64
C ALA A 3 8.53 0.41 1.25
N ALA A 4 8.82 0.13 2.53
CA ALA A 4 8.25 -1.01 3.26
C ALA A 4 6.71 -0.90 3.37
N SER A 5 6.19 0.27 3.73
CA SER A 5 4.75 0.54 3.77
C SER A 5 4.08 0.45 2.40
N ALA A 6 4.75 0.87 1.32
CA ALA A 6 4.25 0.72 -0.04
C ALA A 6 4.18 -0.76 -0.46
N VAL A 7 5.18 -1.58 -0.09
CA VAL A 7 5.17 -3.03 -0.31
C VAL A 7 4.05 -3.70 0.47
N PHE A 8 3.89 -3.37 1.75
CA PHE A 8 2.81 -3.84 2.60
C PHE A 8 1.45 -3.57 1.95
N LEU A 9 1.18 -2.31 1.60
CA LEU A 9 -0.10 -1.89 1.04
C LEU A 9 -0.36 -2.52 -0.34
N ALA A 10 0.67 -2.66 -1.18
CA ALA A 10 0.55 -3.31 -2.47
C ALA A 10 0.22 -4.80 -2.33
N ARG A 11 0.87 -5.52 -1.42
CA ARG A 11 0.56 -6.93 -1.12
C ARG A 11 -0.89 -7.06 -0.66
N TRP A 12 -1.31 -6.25 0.32
CA TRP A 12 -2.69 -6.25 0.80
C TRP A 12 -3.73 -5.92 -0.28
N THR A 13 -3.39 -5.03 -1.22
CA THR A 13 -4.28 -4.66 -2.33
C THR A 13 -4.44 -5.79 -3.36
N LEU A 14 -3.39 -6.59 -3.57
CA LEU A 14 -3.36 -7.64 -4.58
C LEU A 14 -3.84 -9.00 -4.05
N ASP A 15 -3.48 -9.34 -2.81
CA ASP A 15 -3.76 -10.63 -2.20
C ASP A 15 -3.92 -10.51 -0.68
N GLN A 16 -5.03 -11.03 -0.17
CA GLN A 16 -5.38 -11.05 1.26
C GLN A 16 -5.34 -12.47 1.84
N SER A 17 -4.92 -13.47 1.07
CA SER A 17 -4.81 -14.86 1.53
C SER A 17 -3.74 -15.05 2.61
N CYS A 18 -2.73 -14.17 2.62
CA CYS A 18 -1.59 -14.21 3.52
C CYS A 18 -1.38 -12.84 4.18
N HIS A 19 -0.67 -12.82 5.32
CA HIS A 19 -0.28 -11.57 5.97
C HIS A 19 0.64 -10.75 5.04
N PRO A 20 0.37 -9.45 4.84
CA PRO A 20 1.13 -8.62 3.89
C PRO A 20 2.57 -8.34 4.33
N TRP A 21 2.88 -8.56 5.61
CA TRP A 21 4.21 -8.41 6.20
C TRP A 21 4.65 -9.72 6.83
N ASP A 22 5.60 -10.42 6.22
CA ASP A 22 6.07 -11.72 6.70
C ASP A 22 7.38 -11.57 7.51
N PRO A 23 7.74 -12.56 8.35
CA PRO A 23 8.96 -12.50 9.17
C PRO A 23 10.25 -12.32 8.35
N THR A 24 10.24 -12.71 7.07
CA THR A 24 11.39 -12.52 6.18
C THR A 24 11.56 -11.02 5.89
N LEU A 25 10.49 -10.32 5.57
CA LEU A 25 10.51 -8.87 5.38
C LEU A 25 10.91 -8.12 6.65
N GLU A 26 10.42 -8.55 7.82
CA GLU A 26 10.82 -7.97 9.11
C GLU A 26 12.33 -8.12 9.34
N HIS A 27 12.89 -9.30 9.09
CA HIS A 27 14.32 -9.57 9.22
C HIS A 27 15.18 -8.67 8.31
N TYR A 28 14.82 -8.54 7.04
CA TYR A 28 15.63 -7.78 6.07
C TYR A 28 15.46 -6.26 6.16
N THR A 29 14.31 -5.79 6.66
CA THR A 29 14.02 -4.36 6.71
C THR A 29 14.14 -3.75 8.11
N ALA A 30 14.21 -4.59 9.15
CA ALA A 30 14.19 -4.23 10.56
C ALA A 30 12.96 -3.40 10.97
N TYR A 31 11.84 -3.56 10.26
CA TYR A 31 10.55 -2.96 10.60
C TYR A 31 9.54 -4.06 10.93
N ASN A 32 8.84 -3.93 12.06
CA ASN A 32 7.66 -4.73 12.36
C ASN A 32 6.43 -4.13 11.67
N ALA A 33 5.35 -4.91 11.56
CA ALA A 33 4.10 -4.42 10.98
C ALA A 33 3.57 -3.15 11.70
N SER A 34 3.61 -3.13 13.03
CA SER A 34 3.21 -1.98 13.86
C SER A 34 3.99 -0.69 13.56
N ASP A 35 5.29 -0.78 13.25
CA ASP A 35 6.12 0.36 12.87
C ASP A 35 5.65 1.01 11.56
N LEU A 36 5.06 0.21 10.67
CA LEU A 36 4.60 0.66 9.36
C LEU A 36 3.19 1.27 9.38
N LYS A 37 2.40 1.02 10.44
CA LYS A 37 0.95 1.33 10.52
C LYS A 37 0.63 2.75 10.07
N THR A 38 1.22 3.76 10.71
CA THR A 38 0.93 5.17 10.42
C THR A 38 1.20 5.52 8.95
N THR A 39 2.28 4.99 8.38
CA THR A 39 2.66 5.27 6.99
C THR A 39 1.77 4.51 6.02
N VAL A 40 1.38 3.27 6.33
CA VAL A 40 0.45 2.47 5.51
C VAL A 40 -0.92 3.14 5.44
N VAL A 41 -1.45 3.62 6.57
CA VAL A 41 -2.73 4.34 6.61
C VAL A 41 -2.68 5.61 5.78
N ALA A 42 -1.63 6.43 5.95
CA ALA A 42 -1.47 7.66 5.16
C ALA A 42 -1.34 7.38 3.64
N LEU A 43 -0.66 6.30 3.25
CA LEU A 43 -0.55 5.88 1.84
C LEU A 43 -1.90 5.39 1.30
N GLN A 44 -2.68 4.65 2.10
CA GLN A 44 -4.03 4.23 1.71
C GLN A 44 -4.94 5.44 1.49
N ASP A 45 -4.94 6.42 2.40
CA ASP A 45 -5.72 7.65 2.22
C ASP A 45 -5.35 8.42 0.94
N LEU A 46 -4.06 8.46 0.61
CA LEU A 46 -3.57 9.04 -0.64
C LEU A 46 -4.03 8.23 -1.87
N GLN A 47 -4.00 6.90 -1.79
CA GLN A 47 -4.48 6.01 -2.86
C GLN A 47 -5.99 6.17 -3.09
N LEU A 48 -6.78 6.29 -2.02
CA LEU A 48 -8.23 6.51 -2.08
C LEU A 48 -8.58 7.94 -2.48
N ASN A 49 -7.62 8.86 -2.42
CA ASN A 49 -7.79 10.28 -2.68
C ASN A 49 -8.85 10.91 -1.77
N THR A 50 -8.88 10.52 -0.48
CA THR A 50 -9.86 10.98 0.51
C THR A 50 -9.93 12.52 0.59
N ASN A 51 -8.81 13.20 0.34
CA ASN A 51 -8.68 14.66 0.39
C ASN A 51 -8.94 15.37 -0.95
N ARG A 52 -9.49 14.68 -1.96
CA ARG A 52 -9.80 15.23 -3.31
C ARG A 52 -8.63 15.99 -3.94
N CYS A 53 -7.43 15.42 -3.87
CA CYS A 53 -6.24 16.00 -4.48
C CYS A 53 -6.43 16.16 -6.00
N PRO A 54 -6.22 17.36 -6.57
CA PRO A 54 -6.39 17.62 -8.00
C PRO A 54 -5.22 17.07 -8.84
N LEU A 55 -4.12 16.66 -8.22
CA LEU A 55 -2.92 16.16 -8.91
C LEU A 55 -3.11 14.70 -9.33
N THR A 56 -3.46 14.48 -10.59
CA THR A 56 -3.77 13.15 -11.15
C THR A 56 -2.65 12.56 -12.01
N ALA A 57 -1.59 13.31 -12.32
CA ALA A 57 -0.57 12.92 -13.30
C ALA A 57 0.05 11.53 -13.04
N ILE A 58 0.38 11.22 -11.79
CA ILE A 58 0.93 9.92 -11.40
C ILE A 58 -0.12 8.81 -11.54
N ARG A 59 -1.37 9.04 -11.10
CA ARG A 59 -2.46 8.08 -11.27
C ARG A 59 -2.72 7.79 -12.75
N VAL A 60 -2.74 8.82 -13.60
CA VAL A 60 -2.91 8.65 -15.05
C VAL A 60 -1.73 7.89 -15.67
N LYS A 61 -0.48 8.18 -15.25
CA LYS A 61 0.72 7.44 -15.69
C LYS A 61 0.58 5.95 -15.42
N TYR A 62 0.28 5.55 -14.19
CA TYR A 62 0.21 4.14 -13.78
C TYR A 62 -1.11 3.44 -14.14
N ARG A 63 -2.07 4.16 -14.76
CA ARG A 63 -3.28 3.59 -15.36
C ARG A 63 -3.04 3.02 -16.77
N GLN A 64 -1.90 3.36 -17.39
CA GLN A 64 -1.56 2.87 -18.71
C GLN A 64 -1.28 1.36 -18.69
N GLN A 65 -1.66 0.67 -19.77
CA GLN A 65 -1.48 -0.79 -19.90
C GLN A 65 -0.02 -1.25 -19.77
N LYS A 66 0.96 -0.41 -20.12
CA LYS A 66 2.39 -0.69 -19.94
C LYS A 66 2.78 -0.91 -18.47
N PHE A 67 1.99 -0.37 -17.54
CA PHE A 67 2.12 -0.59 -16.09
C PHE A 67 1.02 -1.50 -15.55
N LYS A 68 0.39 -2.32 -16.40
CA LYS A 68 -0.69 -3.25 -16.03
C LYS A 68 -1.86 -2.56 -15.32
N SER A 69 -2.07 -1.27 -15.59
CA SER A 69 -3.15 -0.47 -15.01
C SER A 69 -3.20 -0.51 -13.47
N VAL A 70 -2.05 -0.66 -12.79
CA VAL A 70 -1.97 -0.84 -11.32
C VAL A 70 -2.64 0.27 -10.51
N SER A 71 -2.76 1.48 -11.06
CA SER A 71 -3.45 2.57 -10.36
C SER A 71 -4.98 2.47 -10.39
N ALA A 72 -5.55 1.51 -11.10
CA ALA A 72 -6.99 1.25 -11.13
C ALA A 72 -7.44 0.41 -9.92
N PHE A 73 -6.51 -0.29 -9.26
CA PHE A 73 -6.80 -1.06 -8.06
C PHE A 73 -7.01 -0.15 -6.86
N THR A 74 -7.94 -0.55 -6.01
CA THR A 74 -8.30 0.16 -4.78
C THR A 74 -8.05 -0.79 -3.63
N SER A 75 -7.32 -0.34 -2.62
CA SER A 75 -7.02 -1.14 -1.44
C SER A 75 -8.30 -1.39 -0.61
N PRO A 76 -8.53 -2.60 -0.10
CA PRO A 76 -9.58 -2.88 0.89
C PRO A 76 -9.32 -2.13 2.21
N LYS A 77 -10.35 -2.06 3.05
CA LYS A 77 -10.22 -1.51 4.41
C LYS A 77 -9.12 -2.26 5.18
N LEU A 78 -8.20 -1.51 5.78
CA LEU A 78 -7.18 -2.10 6.65
C LEU A 78 -7.82 -2.63 7.94
N LEU A 79 -7.34 -3.79 8.38
CA LEU A 79 -7.74 -4.40 9.65
C LEU A 79 -6.68 -4.09 10.71
N GLU A 80 -7.12 -3.76 11.91
CA GLU A 80 -6.23 -3.52 13.06
C GLU A 80 -5.35 -4.73 13.38
N THR A 81 -5.83 -5.94 13.09
CA THR A 81 -5.09 -7.20 13.29
C THR A 81 -3.88 -7.37 12.37
N LEU A 82 -3.66 -6.47 11.41
CA LEU A 82 -2.52 -6.51 10.48
C LEU A 82 -1.27 -5.81 11.04
N PHE A 83 -1.36 -5.18 12.20
CA PHE A 83 -0.33 -4.31 12.77
C PHE A 83 0.09 -4.73 14.17
#